data_AF-A0A8T8I0N5-F1
#
_entry.id   AF-A0A8T8I0N5-F1
#
_cell.length_a   1.000
_cell.length_b   1.000
_cell.length_c   1.000
_cell.angle_alpha   90.00
_cell.angle_beta   90.00
_cell.angle_gamma   90.00
#
_symmetry.space_group_name_H-M   'P 1'
#
loop_
_entity.id
_entity.type
_entity.pdbx_description
1 polymer ?
#
loop_
_entity_poly.entity_id
_entity_poly.type
_entity_poly.pdbx_seq_one_letter_code
_entity_poly.pdbx_strand_id
1 'polypeptide(L)'
;AWVGGDANSAVGDAFAGRQLGPVAAGVAFLAVWLLAPLGEEVLFRGVLWRALEHWGWNRWVVFAVTTVVFSVAHLELVRTPLLLVLSVPIGLARVFTGNLLASIVAHQVNNFLPAVAVLLTTTGVLG
;
A
#
# COMPACT_ATOMS: atom_id res chain seq x y z
N ALA A 1 -0.72 -26.26 13.91
CA ALA A 1 0.36 -25.27 13.85
C ALA A 1 -0.26 -23.97 13.35
N TRP A 2 -0.21 -22.91 14.15
CA TRP A 2 -0.77 -21.61 13.76
C TRP A 2 0.05 -21.05 12.60
N VAL A 3 -0.66 -20.69 11.52
CA VAL A 3 -0.12 -20.26 10.22
C VAL A 3 0.56 -18.91 10.38
N GLY A 4 1.87 -18.93 10.65
CA GLY A 4 2.75 -17.76 10.66
C GLY A 4 3.86 -17.86 9.61
N GLY A 5 3.74 -18.77 8.64
CA GLY A 5 4.82 -19.11 7.70
C GLY A 5 4.98 -18.14 6.53
N ASP A 6 3.89 -17.55 6.02
CA ASP A 6 3.92 -16.85 4.73
C ASP A 6 3.31 -15.44 4.83
N ALA A 7 3.72 -14.65 5.82
CA ALA A 7 3.45 -13.20 5.83
C ALA A 7 4.39 -12.48 4.84
N ASN A 8 4.52 -13.00 3.61
CA ASN A 8 5.31 -12.35 2.58
C ASN A 8 4.51 -11.19 2.00
N SER A 9 5.14 -10.09 1.60
CA SER A 9 4.47 -8.99 0.89
C SER A 9 4.50 -9.24 -0.62
N ALA A 10 3.57 -8.67 -1.40
CA ALA A 10 3.60 -8.81 -2.86
C ALA A 10 4.89 -8.23 -3.44
N VAL A 11 5.38 -7.15 -2.83
CA VAL A 11 6.69 -6.56 -3.09
C VAL A 11 7.82 -7.53 -2.72
N GLY A 12 7.74 -8.19 -1.56
CA GLY A 12 8.70 -9.20 -1.13
C GLY A 12 8.83 -10.34 -2.14
N ASP A 13 7.71 -10.90 -2.61
CA ASP A 13 7.71 -11.90 -3.68
C ASP A 13 8.30 -11.36 -4.98
N ALA A 14 7.95 -10.12 -5.33
CA ALA A 14 8.44 -9.48 -6.55
C ALA A 14 9.97 -9.35 -6.54
N PHE A 15 10.62 -9.17 -5.39
CA PHE A 15 12.07 -9.03 -5.28
C PHE A 15 12.79 -10.27 -4.72
N ALA A 16 12.06 -11.33 -4.39
CA ALA A 16 12.61 -12.53 -3.78
C ALA A 16 13.76 -13.13 -4.60
N GLY A 17 14.91 -13.36 -3.94
CA GLY A 17 16.09 -13.95 -4.55
C GLY A 17 16.83 -13.06 -5.57
N ARG A 18 16.43 -11.79 -5.75
CA ARG A 18 17.12 -10.86 -6.66
C ARG A 18 18.21 -10.10 -5.94
N GLN A 19 19.40 -10.05 -6.54
CA GLN A 19 20.48 -9.15 -6.14
C GLN A 19 20.53 -7.96 -7.10
N LEU A 20 20.46 -6.76 -6.54
CA LEU A 20 20.47 -5.49 -7.26
C LEU A 20 21.71 -4.69 -6.87
N GLY A 21 22.24 -3.90 -7.81
CA GLY A 21 23.25 -2.90 -7.46
C GLY A 21 22.66 -1.83 -6.52
N PRO A 22 23.47 -1.15 -5.68
CA PRO A 22 22.98 -0.22 -4.65
C PRO A 22 22.05 0.87 -5.18
N VAL A 23 22.33 1.40 -6.37
CA VAL A 23 21.49 2.41 -7.03
C VAL A 23 20.12 1.84 -7.38
N ALA A 24 20.06 0.64 -7.99
CA ALA A 24 18.81 -0.01 -8.37
C ALA A 24 17.99 -0.41 -7.13
N ALA A 25 18.65 -0.90 -6.07
CA ALA A 25 17.99 -1.20 -4.80
C ALA A 25 17.43 0.09 -4.14
N GLY A 26 18.17 1.20 -4.19
CA GLY A 26 17.70 2.51 -3.73
C GLY A 26 16.50 3.04 -4.53
N VAL A 27 16.49 2.84 -5.84
CA VAL A 27 15.34 3.19 -6.69
C VAL A 27 14.12 2.32 -6.34
N ALA A 28 14.31 1.00 -6.15
CA ALA A 28 13.24 0.09 -5.73
C ALA A 28 12.67 0.49 -4.37
N PHE A 29 13.52 0.85 -3.40
CA PHE A 29 13.11 1.38 -2.11
C PHE A 29 12.22 2.62 -2.25
N LEU A 30 12.65 3.63 -3.02
CA LEU A 30 11.87 4.84 -3.24
C LEU A 30 10.57 4.57 -4.00
N ALA A 31 10.58 3.64 -4.95
CA ALA A 31 9.38 3.25 -5.67
C ALA A 31 8.33 2.63 -4.72
N VAL A 32 8.74 1.69 -3.87
CA VAL A 32 7.86 0.98 -2.92
C VAL A 32 7.38 1.90 -1.79
N TRP A 33 8.27 2.72 -1.24
CA TRP A 33 7.94 3.54 -0.07
C TRP A 33 7.24 4.85 -0.44
N LEU A 34 7.67 5.52 -1.51
CA LEU A 34 7.27 6.89 -1.82
C LEU A 34 6.34 6.95 -3.02
N LEU A 35 6.76 6.42 -4.17
CA LEU A 35 6.05 6.65 -5.43
C LEU A 35 4.75 5.84 -5.54
N ALA A 36 4.78 4.54 -5.22
CA ALA A 36 3.60 3.69 -5.30
C ALA A 36 2.50 4.12 -4.31
N PRO A 37 2.76 4.29 -3.00
CA PRO A 37 1.74 4.77 -2.06
C PRO A 37 1.18 6.14 -2.43
N LEU A 38 2.02 7.07 -2.93
CA LEU A 38 1.56 8.37 -3.41
C LEU A 38 0.57 8.24 -4.57
N GLY A 39 0.93 7.47 -5.60
CA GLY A 39 0.09 7.28 -6.78
C GLY A 39 -1.23 6.58 -6.44
N GLU A 40 -1.15 5.54 -5.61
CA GLU A 40 -2.32 4.80 -5.13
C GLU A 40 -3.28 5.71 -4.35
N GLU A 41 -2.78 6.48 -3.38
CA GLU A 41 -3.65 7.37 -2.61
C GLU A 41 -4.24 8.50 -3.46
N VAL A 42 -3.48 9.07 -4.39
CA VAL A 42 -4.00 10.07 -5.33
C VAL A 42 -5.14 9.47 -6.18
N LEU A 43 -4.99 8.24 -6.67
CA LEU A 43 -6.01 7.59 -7.49
C LEU A 43 -7.25 7.24 -6.68
N PHE A 44 -7.10 6.51 -5.57
CA PHE A 44 -8.24 5.95 -4.84
C PHE A 44 -8.85 6.93 -3.83
N ARG A 45 -8.02 7.66 -3.07
CA ARG A 45 -8.47 8.55 -1.97
C ARG A 45 -8.52 10.02 -2.40
N GLY A 46 -7.93 10.34 -3.56
CA GLY A 46 -8.09 11.60 -4.26
C GLY A 46 -9.20 11.52 -5.32
N VAL A 47 -8.90 10.93 -6.48
CA VAL A 47 -9.77 10.97 -7.67
C VAL A 47 -11.07 10.20 -7.45
N LEU A 48 -11.00 8.90 -7.17
CA LEU A 48 -12.20 8.05 -7.01
C LEU A 48 -13.04 8.54 -5.83
N TRP A 49 -12.41 8.85 -4.70
CA TRP A 49 -13.09 9.39 -3.52
C TRP A 49 -13.93 10.63 -3.85
N ARG A 50 -13.32 11.63 -4.48
CA ARG A 50 -14.01 12.88 -4.83
C ARG A 50 -15.09 12.67 -5.89
N ALA A 51 -14.91 11.73 -6.81
CA ALA A 51 -15.93 11.38 -7.79
C ALA A 51 -17.19 10.80 -7.11
N LEU A 52 -17.02 9.90 -6.13
CA LEU A 52 -18.15 9.33 -5.39
C LEU A 52 -18.83 10.36 -4.48
N GLU A 53 -18.07 11.22 -3.82
CA GLU A 53 -18.65 12.36 -3.06
C GLU A 53 -19.44 13.31 -3.97
N HIS A 54 -18.94 13.57 -5.18
CA HIS A 54 -19.64 14.39 -6.17
C HIS A 54 -20.97 13.77 -6.62
N TRP A 55 -21.06 12.45 -6.66
CA TRP A 55 -22.31 11.72 -6.90
C TRP A 55 -23.23 11.63 -5.66
N GLY A 56 -22.90 12.34 -4.58
CA GLY A 56 -23.73 12.44 -3.38
C GLY A 56 -23.62 11.25 -2.43
N TRP A 57 -22.61 10.40 -2.60
CA TRP A 57 -22.41 9.26 -1.70
C TRP A 57 -21.90 9.75 -0.34
N ASN A 58 -22.41 9.15 0.74
CA ASN A 58 -21.95 9.52 2.07
C ASN A 58 -20.51 9.04 2.31
N ARG A 59 -19.77 9.76 3.15
CA ARG A 59 -18.33 9.55 3.40
C ARG A 59 -17.96 8.11 3.79
N TRP A 60 -18.84 7.40 4.50
CA TRP A 60 -18.57 6.04 4.98
C TRP A 60 -18.74 5.01 3.87
N VAL A 61 -19.70 5.23 2.95
CA VAL A 61 -19.83 4.43 1.73
C VAL A 61 -18.66 4.68 0.80
N VAL A 62 -18.23 5.93 0.62
CA VAL A 62 -17.02 6.27 -0.16
C VAL A 62 -15.79 5.58 0.42
N PHE A 63 -15.61 5.64 1.74
CA PHE A 63 -14.54 4.92 2.44
C PHE A 63 -14.59 3.41 2.18
N ALA A 64 -15.74 2.77 2.36
CA ALA A 64 -15.88 1.33 2.16
C ALA A 64 -15.55 0.93 0.71
N VAL A 65 -16.08 1.66 -0.27
CA VAL A 65 -15.88 1.35 -1.69
C VAL A 65 -14.45 1.60 -2.12
N THR A 66 -13.84 2.72 -1.77
CA THR A 66 -12.44 2.99 -2.11
C THR A 66 -11.48 2.00 -1.45
N THR A 67 -11.79 1.52 -0.23
CA THR A 67 -11.04 0.46 0.47
C THR A 67 -11.15 -0.87 -0.26
N VAL A 68 -12.35 -1.29 -0.63
CA VAL A 68 -12.57 -2.55 -1.38
C VAL A 68 -11.94 -2.51 -2.75
N VAL A 69 -12.16 -1.44 -3.51
CA VAL A 69 -11.61 -1.27 -4.86
C VAL A 69 -10.08 -1.26 -4.82
N PHE A 70 -9.47 -0.56 -3.85
CA PHE A 70 -8.03 -0.57 -3.66
C PHE A 70 -7.50 -2.01 -3.47
N SER A 71 -8.08 -2.77 -2.56
CA SER A 71 -7.60 -4.13 -2.26
C SER A 71 -7.77 -5.08 -3.43
N VAL A 72 -8.91 -5.02 -4.14
CA VAL A 72 -9.19 -5.88 -5.29
C VAL A 72 -8.36 -5.49 -6.52
N ALA A 73 -8.01 -4.21 -6.68
CA ALA A 73 -7.18 -3.72 -7.80
C ALA A 73 -5.76 -4.31 -7.83
N HIS A 74 -5.32 -4.96 -6.75
CA HIS A 74 -4.06 -5.69 -6.72
C HIS A 74 -4.12 -7.06 -7.41
N LEU A 75 -5.33 -7.50 -7.82
CA LEU A 75 -5.57 -8.72 -8.62
C LEU A 75 -5.02 -10.02 -8.01
N GLU A 76 -4.84 -10.03 -6.68
CA GLU A 76 -4.33 -11.18 -5.92
C GLU A 76 -5.35 -11.50 -4.83
N LEU A 77 -6.19 -12.52 -5.08
CA LEU A 77 -7.32 -12.87 -4.23
C LEU A 77 -6.89 -13.42 -2.86
N VAL A 78 -5.70 -14.02 -2.75
CA VAL A 78 -5.17 -14.60 -1.50
C VAL A 78 -4.76 -13.49 -0.52
N ARG A 79 -4.22 -12.39 -1.05
CA ARG A 79 -3.72 -11.21 -0.33
C ARG A 79 -4.81 -10.16 -0.16
N THR A 80 -5.87 -10.18 -0.97
CA THR A 80 -6.99 -9.24 -0.88
C THR A 80 -7.54 -9.10 0.55
N PRO A 81 -7.78 -10.16 1.34
CA PRO A 81 -8.21 -10.03 2.74
C PRO A 81 -7.23 -9.25 3.62
N LEU A 82 -5.92 -9.50 3.45
CA LEU A 82 -4.88 -8.76 4.17
C LEU A 82 -4.87 -7.30 3.75
N LEU A 83 -4.94 -7.01 2.45
CA LEU A 83 -4.98 -5.64 1.91
C LEU A 83 -6.23 -4.88 2.36
N LEU A 84 -7.38 -5.54 2.50
CA LEU A 84 -8.59 -4.95 3.08
C LEU A 84 -8.33 -4.49 4.53
N VAL A 85 -7.72 -5.33 5.35
CA VAL A 85 -7.40 -4.96 6.74
C VAL A 85 -6.39 -3.82 6.80
N LEU A 86 -5.33 -3.88 6.00
CA LEU A 86 -4.28 -2.84 5.97
C LEU A 86 -4.78 -1.50 5.42
N SER A 87 -5.73 -1.51 4.48
CA SER A 87 -6.26 -0.27 3.89
C SER A 87 -7.28 0.45 4.77
N VAL A 88 -7.86 -0.21 5.77
CA VAL A 88 -8.78 0.42 6.75
C VAL A 88 -8.13 1.60 7.48
N PRO A 89 -7.00 1.47 8.20
CA PRO A 89 -6.40 2.60 8.91
C PRO A 89 -5.99 3.74 7.97
N ILE A 90 -5.55 3.42 6.75
CA ILE A 90 -5.21 4.41 5.72
C ILE A 90 -6.46 5.20 5.31
N GLY A 91 -7.55 4.51 4.95
CA GLY A 91 -8.80 5.16 4.59
C GLY A 91 -9.44 5.92 5.77
N LEU A 92 -9.30 5.43 7.00
CA LEU A 92 -9.77 6.13 8.20
C LEU A 92 -9.00 7.44 8.43
N ALA A 93 -7.69 7.48 8.14
CA ALA A 93 -6.92 8.72 8.18
C ALA A 93 -7.55 9.78 7.25
N ARG A 94 -8.00 9.40 6.05
CA ARG A 94 -8.75 10.29 5.15
C ARG A 94 -10.12 10.68 5.72
N VAL A 95 -10.90 9.73 6.26
CA VAL A 95 -12.24 10.00 6.83
C VAL A 95 -12.19 11.02 7.95
N PHE A 96 -11.25 10.84 8.90
CA PHE A 96 -11.20 11.66 10.11
C PHE A 96 -10.54 13.02 9.90
N THR A 97 -9.54 13.09 9.03
CA THR A 97 -8.83 14.37 8.79
C THR A 97 -9.43 15.20 7.67
N GLY A 98 -10.18 14.58 6.74
CA GLY A 98 -10.59 15.23 5.51
C GLY A 98 -9.42 15.65 4.62
N ASN A 99 -8.20 15.13 4.85
CA ASN A 99 -6.97 15.49 4.14
C ASN A 99 -6.36 14.27 3.42
N LEU A 100 -6.04 14.42 2.13
CA LEU A 100 -5.41 13.37 1.33
C LEU A 100 -4.00 13.06 1.84
N LEU A 101 -3.29 14.08 2.32
CA LEU A 101 -1.94 13.93 2.83
C LEU A 101 -1.88 12.99 4.05
N ALA A 102 -2.92 12.98 4.90
CA ALA A 102 -2.96 12.07 6.04
C ALA A 102 -3.01 10.60 5.60
N SER A 103 -3.76 10.31 4.54
CA SER A 103 -3.82 8.98 3.92
C SER A 103 -2.48 8.59 3.30
N ILE A 104 -1.86 9.51 2.55
CA ILE A 104 -0.52 9.31 1.96
C ILE A 104 0.50 8.96 3.03
N VAL A 105 0.59 9.77 4.09
CA VAL A 105 1.54 9.54 5.18
C VAL A 105 1.27 8.20 5.88
N ALA A 106 0.01 7.87 6.19
CA ALA A 106 -0.35 6.59 6.79
C ALA A 106 0.09 5.41 5.90
N HIS A 107 -0.11 5.54 4.59
CA HIS A 107 0.27 4.51 3.63
C HIS A 107 1.80 4.37 3.49
N GLN A 108 2.53 5.49 3.48
CA GLN A 108 4.00 5.49 3.48
C GLN A 108 4.58 4.87 4.75
N VAL A 109 3.99 5.15 5.92
CA VAL A 109 4.38 4.51 7.18
C VAL A 109 4.19 3.00 7.09
N ASN A 110 3.06 2.54 6.55
CA ASN A 110 2.80 1.11 6.34
C ASN A 110 3.81 0.46 5.37
N ASN A 111 4.22 1.18 4.32
CA ASN A 111 5.14 0.65 3.29
C ASN A 111 6.63 0.85 3.60
N PHE A 112 6.98 1.59 4.65
CA PHE A 112 8.38 1.84 5.00
C PHE A 112 9.12 0.55 5.34
N LEU A 113 8.57 -0.30 6.21
CA LEU A 113 9.22 -1.54 6.61
C LEU A 113 9.38 -2.54 5.45
N PRO A 114 8.35 -2.80 4.62
CA PRO A 114 8.51 -3.56 3.38
C PRO A 114 9.58 -3.00 2.44
N ALA A 115 9.66 -1.68 2.27
CA ALA A 115 10.68 -1.06 1.42
C ALA A 115 12.09 -1.26 1.98
N VAL A 116 12.28 -1.10 3.30
CA VAL A 116 13.56 -1.41 3.96
C VAL A 116 13.93 -2.89 3.76
N ALA A 117 12.97 -3.80 3.89
CA ALA A 117 13.21 -5.23 3.65
C ALA A 117 13.67 -5.49 2.20
N VAL A 118 13.06 -4.84 1.21
CA VAL A 118 13.53 -4.91 -0.20
C VAL A 118 14.96 -4.41 -0.33
N LEU A 119 15.27 -3.24 0.24
CA LEU A 119 16.60 -2.66 0.15
C LEU A 119 17.65 -3.63 0.69
N LEU A 120 17.44 -4.16 1.90
CA LEU A 120 18.42 -4.99 2.59
C LEU A 120 18.58 -6.39 1.97
N THR A 121 17.48 -7.01 1.54
CA THR A 121 17.53 -8.34 0.90
C THR A 121 18.15 -8.27 -0.49
N THR A 122 17.84 -7.23 -1.26
CA THR A 122 18.36 -7.08 -2.63
C THR A 122 19.78 -6.55 -2.71
N THR A 123 20.34 -5.97 -1.64
CA THR A 123 21.78 -5.65 -1.57
C THR A 123 22.61 -6.76 -0.92
N GLY A 124 22.00 -7.89 -0.55
CA GLY A 124 22.69 -9.01 0.09
C GLY A 124 23.11 -8.75 1.53
N VAL A 125 22.54 -7.73 2.20
CA VAL A 125 22.80 -7.47 3.64
C VAL A 125 22.05 -8.46 4.52
N LEU A 126 20.84 -8.87 4.09
CA LEU A 126 20.00 -9.87 4.77
C LEU A 126 19.81 -11.15 3.92
N GLY A 127 20.75 -11.45 3.03
CA GLY A 127 20.71 -12.61 2.13
C GLY A 127 21.32 -13.87 2.72
#